data_AF-A0A9X5XH68-F1
#
_entry.id   AF-A0A9X5XH68-F1
#
_cell.length_a   1.000
_cell.length_b   1.000
_cell.length_c   1.000
_cell.angle_alpha   90.00
_cell.angle_beta   90.00
_cell.angle_gamma   90.00
#
_symmetry.space_group_name_H-M   'P 1'
#
loop_
_entity.id
_entity.type
_entity.pdbx_description
1 polymer ?
#
loop_
_entity_poly.entity_id
_entity_poly.type
_entity_poly.pdbx_seq_one_letter_code
_entity_poly.pdbx_strand_id
1 'polypeptide(L)'
;MRRINGSAFVIATLAATVGALAFPVWSYADRAGTGQANLAAGTVNTQWGPLSAADRDLIVRVRLAGLWELPAGQQALERAPNKAIKE
;
A
#
# COMPACT_ATOMS: atom_id res chain seq x y z
N MET A 1 18.71 -18.41 50.97
CA MET A 1 18.75 -17.62 49.71
C MET A 1 18.79 -18.59 48.54
N ARG A 2 17.70 -18.72 47.78
CA ARG A 2 17.58 -19.70 46.69
C ARG A 2 18.40 -19.22 45.50
N ARG A 3 19.56 -19.85 45.25
CA ARG A 3 20.43 -19.54 44.12
C ARG A 3 19.66 -19.86 42.84
N ILE A 4 19.31 -18.84 42.06
CA ILE A 4 18.78 -19.05 40.72
C ILE A 4 19.96 -19.54 39.88
N ASN A 5 19.90 -20.79 39.41
CA ASN A 5 20.97 -21.41 38.64
C ASN A 5 21.05 -20.78 37.25
N GLY A 6 22.26 -20.56 36.69
CA GLY A 6 22.46 -19.86 35.41
C GLY A 6 21.65 -20.42 34.24
N SER A 7 21.37 -21.73 34.23
CA SER A 7 20.48 -22.36 33.23
C SER A 7 19.05 -21.84 33.28
N ALA A 8 18.53 -21.52 34.47
CA ALA A 8 17.20 -20.93 34.62
C ALA A 8 17.14 -19.52 33.99
N PHE A 9 18.24 -18.76 34.06
CA PHE A 9 18.34 -17.46 33.41
C PHE A 9 18.33 -17.59 31.89
N VAL A 10 19.10 -18.54 31.33
CA VAL A 10 19.12 -18.80 29.88
C VAL A 10 17.74 -19.21 29.36
N ILE A 11 17.06 -20.12 30.07
CA ILE A 11 15.70 -20.56 29.70
C ILE A 11 14.70 -19.40 29.75
N ALA A 12 14.76 -18.57 30.79
CA ALA A 12 13.87 -17.41 30.92
C ALA A 12 14.08 -16.42 29.77
N THR A 13 15.32 -16.12 29.41
CA THR A 13 15.64 -15.22 28.30
C THR A 13 15.16 -15.77 26.96
N LEU A 14 15.37 -17.07 26.69
CA LEU A 14 14.87 -17.72 25.47
C LEU A 14 13.34 -17.68 25.38
N ALA A 15 12.64 -17.98 26.48
CA ALA A 15 11.19 -17.92 26.53
C ALA A 15 10.68 -16.49 26.30
N ALA A 16 11.35 -15.48 26.89
CA ALA A 16 11.03 -14.07 26.65
C ALA A 16 11.24 -13.68 25.18
N THR A 17 12.32 -14.14 24.53
CA THR A 17 12.56 -13.87 23.10
C THR A 17 11.49 -14.50 22.22
N VAL A 18 11.13 -15.77 22.45
CA VAL A 18 10.06 -16.42 21.70
C VAL A 18 8.73 -15.70 21.91
N GLY A 19 8.43 -15.31 23.15
CA GLY A 19 7.24 -14.51 23.47
C GLY A 19 7.22 -13.16 22.74
N ALA A 20 8.34 -12.45 22.72
CA ALA A 20 8.47 -11.18 22.02
C ALA A 20 8.27 -11.31 20.50
N LEU A 21 8.70 -12.42 19.90
CA LEU A 21 8.47 -12.71 18.48
C LEU A 21 7.03 -13.14 18.19
N ALA A 22 6.40 -13.89 19.10
CA ALA A 22 5.01 -14.34 18.96
C ALA A 22 3.99 -13.23 19.22
N PHE A 23 4.31 -12.27 20.10
CA PHE A 23 3.43 -11.17 20.49
C PHE A 23 2.89 -10.34 19.31
N PRO A 24 3.69 -9.86 18.34
CA PRO A 24 3.16 -9.14 17.19
C PRO A 24 2.30 -10.03 16.28
N VAL A 25 2.61 -11.31 16.14
CA VAL A 25 1.78 -12.23 15.33
C VAL A 25 0.40 -12.40 15.95
N TRP A 26 0.34 -12.62 17.27
CA TRP A 26 -0.92 -12.79 17.99
C TRP A 26 -1.73 -11.49 18.11
N SER A 27 -1.08 -10.37 18.46
CA SER A 27 -1.76 -9.08 18.64
C SER A 27 -2.34 -8.48 17.35
N TYR A 28 -1.88 -8.93 16.18
CA TYR A 28 -2.39 -8.52 14.88
C TYR A 28 -3.23 -9.60 14.17
N ALA A 29 -3.53 -10.72 14.84
CA ALA A 29 -4.30 -11.82 14.25
C ALA A 29 -5.67 -11.37 13.70
N ASP A 30 -6.39 -10.52 14.45
CA ASP A 30 -7.69 -9.96 14.01
C ASP A 30 -7.58 -8.95 12.86
N ARG A 31 -6.37 -8.42 12.61
CA ARG A 31 -6.10 -7.44 11.54
C ARG A 31 -5.59 -8.09 10.25
N ALA A 32 -5.08 -9.31 10.33
CA ALA A 32 -4.56 -10.04 9.19
C ALA A 32 -5.64 -10.46 8.18
N GLY A 33 -6.92 -10.53 8.61
CA GLY A 33 -8.03 -11.02 7.78
C GLY A 33 -8.82 -9.98 6.98
N THR A 34 -8.54 -8.68 7.16
CA THR A 34 -9.38 -7.64 6.55
C THR A 34 -8.98 -7.30 5.12
N GLY A 35 -7.76 -7.64 4.67
CA GLY A 35 -7.25 -7.23 3.35
C GLY A 35 -8.13 -7.71 2.18
N GLN A 36 -8.31 -9.02 2.05
CA GLN A 36 -9.12 -9.62 1.00
C GLN A 36 -10.61 -9.30 1.15
N ALA A 37 -11.12 -9.27 2.38
CA ALA A 37 -12.52 -8.93 2.64
C ALA A 37 -12.83 -7.47 2.27
N ASN A 38 -11.95 -6.53 2.62
CA ASN A 38 -12.07 -5.12 2.25
C ASN A 38 -11.88 -4.91 0.75
N LEU A 39 -10.95 -5.65 0.13
CA LEU A 39 -10.76 -5.62 -1.32
C LEU A 39 -12.04 -6.08 -2.03
N ALA A 40 -12.61 -7.20 -1.61
CA ALA A 40 -13.86 -7.72 -2.17
C ALA A 40 -15.04 -6.75 -1.94
N ALA A 41 -15.18 -6.19 -0.73
CA ALA A 41 -16.22 -5.22 -0.41
C ALA A 41 -16.11 -3.93 -1.24
N GLY A 42 -14.89 -3.50 -1.57
CA GLY A 42 -14.61 -2.34 -2.41
C GLY A 42 -14.57 -2.62 -3.92
N THR A 43 -14.84 -3.86 -4.35
CA THR A 43 -14.78 -4.26 -5.76
C THR A 43 -16.16 -4.22 -6.40
N VAL A 44 -16.24 -3.60 -7.58
CA VAL A 44 -17.45 -3.50 -8.38
C VAL A 44 -17.28 -4.35 -9.65
N ASN A 45 -18.21 -5.26 -9.92
CA ASN A 45 -18.19 -6.03 -11.16
C ASN A 45 -18.65 -5.14 -12.33
N THR A 46 -17.81 -5.04 -13.35
CA THR A 46 -18.10 -4.32 -14.59
C THR A 46 -18.08 -5.29 -15.78
N GLN A 47 -18.49 -4.83 -16.96
CA GLN A 47 -18.40 -5.64 -18.20
C GLN A 47 -16.96 -6.00 -18.59
N TRP A 48 -15.96 -5.27 -18.06
CA TRP A 48 -14.54 -5.52 -18.30
C TRP A 48 -13.88 -6.33 -17.17
N GLY A 49 -14.66 -6.78 -16.19
CA GLY A 49 -14.19 -7.51 -15.02
C GLY A 49 -14.38 -6.76 -13.69
N PRO A 50 -13.97 -7.38 -12.58
CA PRO A 50 -14.00 -6.77 -11.26
C PRO A 50 -13.04 -5.58 -11.18
N LEU A 51 -13.55 -4.44 -10.72
CA LEU A 51 -12.80 -3.21 -10.57
C LEU A 51 -12.71 -2.83 -9.09
N SER A 52 -11.51 -2.88 -8.51
CA SER A 52 -11.31 -2.58 -7.09
C SER A 52 -11.36 -1.08 -6.79
N ALA A 53 -11.36 -0.73 -5.51
CA ALA A 53 -11.22 0.67 -5.08
C ALA A 53 -9.85 1.25 -5.48
N ALA A 54 -8.78 0.45 -5.41
CA ALA A 54 -7.43 0.88 -5.79
C ALA A 54 -7.31 1.12 -7.29
N ASP A 55 -7.91 0.27 -8.12
CA ASP A 55 -7.91 0.44 -9.59
C ASP A 55 -8.63 1.73 -9.99
N ARG A 56 -9.73 2.05 -9.32
CA ARG A 56 -10.45 3.31 -9.55
C ARG A 56 -9.61 4.53 -9.18
N ASP A 57 -8.92 4.48 -8.04
CA ASP A 57 -8.02 5.56 -7.63
C ASP A 57 -6.88 5.75 -8.63
N LEU A 58 -6.30 4.65 -9.13
CA LEU A 58 -5.28 4.70 -10.19
C LEU A 58 -5.82 5.41 -11.45
N ILE A 59 -6.99 5.03 -11.94
CA ILE A 59 -7.59 5.64 -13.13
C ILE A 59 -7.83 7.14 -12.91
N VAL A 60 -8.34 7.53 -11.75
CA VAL A 60 -8.56 8.94 -11.41
C VAL A 60 -7.23 9.71 -11.39
N ARG A 61 -6.18 9.16 -10.79
CA ARG A 61 -4.86 9.81 -10.74
C ARG A 61 -4.23 9.94 -12.12
N VAL A 62 -4.30 8.90 -12.95
CA VAL A 62 -3.81 8.93 -14.33
C VAL A 62 -4.58 9.99 -15.13
N ARG A 63 -5.90 10.06 -14.96
CA ARG A 63 -6.70 11.10 -15.60
C ARG A 63 -6.26 12.50 -15.16
N LEU A 64 -6.09 12.73 -13.86
CA LEU A 64 -5.65 14.02 -13.31
C LEU A 64 -4.26 14.41 -13.81
N ALA A 65 -3.33 13.47 -13.92
CA ALA A 65 -2.01 13.71 -14.50
C ALA A 65 -2.13 14.10 -15.99
N GLY A 66 -2.96 13.39 -16.75
CA GLY A 66 -3.19 13.68 -18.17
C GLY A 66 -3.88 15.02 -18.45
N LEU A 67 -4.60 15.60 -17.49
CA LEU A 67 -5.27 16.90 -17.67
C LEU A 67 -4.31 18.07 -17.92
N TRP A 68 -3.03 17.92 -17.55
CA TRP A 68 -2.04 18.99 -17.71
C TRP A 68 -1.39 19.01 -19.09
N GLU A 69 -1.39 17.88 -19.79
CA GLU A 69 -0.64 17.71 -21.03
C GLU A 69 -1.19 18.60 -22.16
N LEU A 70 -2.52 18.61 -22.33
CA LEU A 70 -3.17 19.41 -23.38
C LEU A 70 -3.00 20.93 -23.18
N PRO A 71 -3.30 21.52 -22.01
CA PRO A 71 -3.08 22.95 -21.80
C PRO A 71 -1.59 23.32 -21.80
N ALA A 72 -0.69 22.44 -21.37
CA ALA A 72 0.75 22.67 -21.49
C ALA A 72 1.18 22.76 -22.97
N GLY A 73 0.68 21.88 -23.83
CA GLY A 73 0.91 21.93 -25.28
C GLY A 73 0.35 23.21 -25.92
N GLN A 74 -0.86 23.62 -25.52
CA GLN A 74 -1.46 24.88 -26.00
C GLN A 74 -0.63 26.10 -25.56
N GLN A 75 -0.21 26.17 -24.30
CA GLN A 75 0.66 27.24 -23.81
C GLN A 75 2.03 27.25 -24.52
N ALA A 76 2.58 26.08 -24.84
CA ALA A 76 3.81 25.98 -25.61
C ALA A 76 3.64 26.57 -27.03
N LEU A 77 2.53 26.25 -27.70
CA LEU A 77 2.19 26.82 -29.02
C LEU A 77 1.99 28.34 -28.97
N GLU A 78 1.32 28.85 -27.94
CA GLU A 78 1.10 30.29 -27.75
C GLU A 78 2.41 31.05 -27.48
N ARG A 79 3.29 30.49 -26.64
CA ARG A 79 4.56 31.14 -26.26
C ARG A 79 5.64 31.04 -27.34
N ALA A 80 5.67 29.96 -28.11
CA ALA A 80 6.70 29.72 -29.12
C ALA A 80 6.15 28.93 -30.32
N PRO A 81 5.49 29.60 -31.28
CA PRO A 81 4.87 28.95 -32.44
C PRO A 81 5.87 28.57 -33.55
N ASN A 82 7.01 27.97 -33.18
CA ASN A 82 8.02 27.50 -34.12
C ASN A 82 7.69 26.08 -34.65
N LYS A 83 8.37 25.65 -35.71
CA LYS A 83 8.11 24.38 -36.39
C LYS A 83 8.32 23.16 -35.48
N ALA A 84 9.28 23.21 -34.56
CA ALA A 84 9.58 22.12 -33.63
C ALA A 84 8.54 21.93 -32.52
N ILE A 85 7.67 22.92 -32.27
CA ILE A 85 6.56 22.83 -31.31
C ILE A 85 5.25 22.41 -32.00
N LYS A 86 5.17 22.52 -33.33
CA LYS A 86 3.96 22.21 -34.13
C LYS A 86 3.92 20.77 -34.66
N GLU A 87 5.07 20.10 -34.74
CA GLU A 87 5.24 18.71 -35.20
C GLU A 87 5.31 17.74 -34.04
#